data_AF-A0A7U9SLL9-F1
#
_entry.id   AF-A0A7U9SLL9-F1
#
_cell.length_a   1.000
_cell.length_b   1.000
_cell.length_c   1.000
_cell.angle_alpha   90.00
_cell.angle_beta   90.00
_cell.angle_gamma   90.00
#
_symmetry.space_group_name_H-M   'P 1'
#
loop_
_entity.id
_entity.type
_entity.pdbx_description
1 polymer ?
#
loop_
_entity_poly.entity_id
_entity_poly.type
_entity_poly.pdbx_seq_one_letter_code
_entity_poly.pdbx_strand_id
1 'polypeptide(L)'
;MENSEIHIYVGLKEEKTGMVESRCGILCGECEYRGQMNCGGCVHIEKPFWGESCPVKSCCEEKGLAHCGECESFPCGLLNQFAYDEKQGDNGKRIVQCRKWREA
;
A
#
# COMPACT_ATOMS: atom_id res chain seq x y z
N MET A 1 -39.08 -7.54 -32.79
CA MET A 1 -39.22 -8.50 -31.69
C MET A 1 -38.30 -9.65 -32.09
N GLU A 2 -37.12 -9.84 -31.54
CA GLU A 2 -36.59 -9.55 -30.20
C GLU A 2 -35.04 -9.60 -30.36
N ASN A 3 -34.40 -8.45 -30.32
CA ASN A 3 -33.41 -8.10 -29.29
C ASN A 3 -32.77 -9.28 -28.57
N SER A 4 -31.48 -9.50 -28.78
CA SER A 4 -30.52 -9.29 -27.69
C SER A 4 -29.09 -9.39 -28.22
N GLU A 5 -28.35 -8.32 -27.96
CA GLU A 5 -26.95 -8.14 -28.27
C GLU A 5 -26.12 -9.33 -27.79
N ILE A 6 -25.23 -9.81 -28.65
CA ILE A 6 -24.13 -10.68 -28.24
C ILE A 6 -23.20 -9.77 -27.43
N HIS A 7 -23.45 -9.71 -26.12
CA HIS A 7 -22.58 -9.03 -25.18
C HIS A 7 -21.19 -9.66 -25.28
N ILE A 8 -20.26 -8.81 -25.64
CA ILE A 8 -18.86 -9.08 -25.88
C ILE A 8 -18.22 -9.46 -24.53
N TYR A 9 -18.27 -10.74 -24.16
CA TYR A 9 -17.44 -11.25 -23.06
C TYR A 9 -16.02 -11.43 -23.58
N VAL A 10 -15.31 -10.33 -23.86
CA VAL A 10 -13.86 -10.35 -23.76
C VAL A 10 -13.59 -10.64 -22.30
N GLY A 11 -13.17 -11.87 -22.02
CA GLY A 11 -12.69 -12.25 -20.70
C GLY A 11 -11.55 -11.31 -20.33
N LEU A 12 -11.88 -10.28 -19.56
CA LEU A 12 -10.91 -9.55 -18.77
C LEU A 12 -10.35 -10.60 -17.82
N LYS A 13 -9.18 -11.15 -18.17
CA LYS A 13 -8.31 -11.73 -17.15
C LYS A 13 -8.23 -10.65 -16.08
N GLU A 14 -8.77 -10.93 -14.90
CA GLU A 14 -8.41 -10.17 -13.72
C GLU A 14 -6.89 -10.34 -13.58
N GLU A 15 -6.13 -9.41 -14.17
CA GLU A 15 -4.76 -9.19 -13.80
C GLU A 15 -4.83 -8.82 -12.33
N LYS A 16 -4.44 -9.79 -11.50
CA LYS A 16 -4.24 -9.61 -10.07
C LYS A 16 -2.98 -8.75 -9.89
N THR A 17 -3.00 -7.53 -10.42
CA THR A 17 -2.11 -6.45 -10.01
C THR A 17 -2.40 -6.28 -8.53
N GLY A 18 -1.42 -6.61 -7.69
CA GLY A 18 -1.62 -6.59 -6.24
C GLY A 18 -1.88 -5.15 -5.80
N MET A 19 -3.15 -4.81 -5.60
CA MET A 19 -3.60 -3.48 -5.16
C MET A 19 -2.70 -2.97 -4.04
N VAL A 20 -2.09 -1.79 -4.25
CA VAL A 20 -1.24 -1.17 -3.24
C VAL A 20 -2.11 -0.75 -2.06
N GLU A 21 -1.85 -1.34 -0.89
CA GLU A 21 -2.67 -1.13 0.31
C GLU A 21 -2.14 -0.02 1.23
N SER A 22 -0.85 0.28 1.13
CA SER A 22 -0.19 1.32 1.91
C SER A 22 1.01 1.92 1.20
N ARG A 23 1.45 3.08 1.67
CA ARG A 23 2.63 3.75 1.11
C ARG A 23 3.95 3.09 1.52
N CYS A 24 3.98 2.39 2.65
CA CYS A 24 5.21 1.84 3.23
C CYS A 24 5.45 0.36 2.94
N GLY A 25 4.48 -0.38 2.42
CA GLY A 25 4.60 -1.84 2.23
C GLY A 25 3.86 -2.69 3.26
N ILE A 26 3.20 -2.08 4.25
CA ILE A 26 2.30 -2.83 5.15
C ILE A 26 1.04 -3.24 4.38
N LEU A 27 0.62 -4.49 4.53
CA LEU A 27 -0.68 -4.95 4.05
C LEU A 27 -1.74 -4.54 5.07
N CYS A 28 -2.61 -3.58 4.71
CA CYS A 28 -3.68 -3.13 5.60
C CYS A 28 -4.75 -4.21 5.82
N GLY A 29 -4.92 -5.15 4.88
CA GLY A 29 -5.77 -6.33 5.03
C GLY A 29 -5.28 -7.29 6.12
N GLU A 30 -3.99 -7.29 6.42
CA GLU A 30 -3.36 -8.13 7.45
C GLU A 30 -2.99 -7.32 8.72
N CYS A 31 -3.37 -6.04 8.78
CA CYS A 31 -3.05 -5.15 9.90
C CYS A 31 -4.07 -5.29 11.03
N GLU A 32 -3.66 -5.86 12.16
CA GLU A 32 -4.51 -6.07 13.34
C GLU A 32 -5.09 -4.76 13.91
N TYR A 33 -4.34 -3.66 13.83
CA TYR A 33 -4.80 -2.35 14.27
C TYR A 33 -5.95 -1.80 13.44
N ARG A 34 -6.18 -2.30 12.22
CA ARG A 34 -7.25 -1.81 11.35
C ARG A 34 -8.61 -1.97 12.00
N GLY A 35 -8.90 -3.17 12.49
CA GLY A 35 -10.15 -3.47 13.20
C GLY A 35 -10.19 -2.82 14.59
N GLN A 36 -9.10 -2.95 15.36
CA GLN A 36 -9.04 -2.45 16.74
C GLN A 36 -9.24 -0.93 16.84
N MET A 37 -8.70 -0.18 15.88
CA MET A 37 -8.73 1.28 15.88
C MET A 37 -9.76 1.86 14.92
N ASN A 38 -10.64 1.03 14.33
CA ASN A 38 -11.59 1.42 13.29
C ASN A 38 -10.93 2.26 12.17
N CYS A 39 -9.76 1.82 11.70
CA CYS A 39 -8.95 2.53 10.73
C CYS A 39 -9.37 2.17 9.29
N GLY A 40 -9.55 3.19 8.43
CA GLY A 40 -9.97 3.00 7.04
C GLY A 40 -8.93 2.32 6.13
N GLY A 41 -7.67 2.23 6.57
CA GLY A 41 -6.54 1.77 5.77
C GLY A 41 -5.69 2.92 5.23
N CYS A 42 -4.39 2.68 5.03
CA CYS A 42 -3.40 3.74 4.78
C CYS A 42 -3.73 4.64 3.57
N VAL A 43 -4.26 4.07 2.49
CA VAL A 43 -4.66 4.82 1.29
C VAL A 43 -5.96 5.61 1.45
N HIS A 44 -6.77 5.31 2.48
CA HIS A 44 -8.10 5.92 2.68
C HIS A 44 -8.16 6.89 3.86
N ILE A 45 -7.14 6.91 4.72
CA ILE A 45 -7.06 7.84 5.85
C ILE A 45 -6.14 9.01 5.51
N GLU A 46 -6.50 10.20 6.01
CA GLU A 46 -5.60 11.36 6.00
C GLU A 46 -4.62 11.30 7.16
N LYS A 47 -5.11 10.89 8.35
CA LYS A 47 -4.36 10.88 9.60
C LYS A 47 -4.32 9.48 10.24
N PRO A 48 -3.14 8.97 10.67
CA PRO A 48 -3.06 7.73 11.43
C PRO A 48 -3.56 7.91 12.87
N PHE A 49 -3.97 6.82 13.53
CA PHE A 49 -4.43 6.89 14.93
C PHE A 49 -3.32 7.25 15.93
N TRP A 50 -2.04 7.08 15.55
CA TRP A 50 -0.88 7.23 16.42
C TRP A 50 -0.12 8.56 16.27
N GLY A 51 -0.61 9.50 15.45
CA GLY A 51 0.05 10.80 15.26
C GLY A 51 -0.69 11.71 14.30
N GLU A 52 -0.19 12.94 14.13
CA GLU A 52 -0.79 13.93 13.21
C GLU A 52 -0.60 13.56 11.73
N SER A 53 0.49 12.87 11.40
CA SER A 53 0.76 12.40 10.04
C SER A 53 1.66 11.16 10.07
N CYS A 54 1.63 10.39 8.97
CA CYS A 54 2.59 9.31 8.75
C CYS A 54 3.71 9.83 7.83
N PRO A 55 4.96 9.94 8.30
CA PRO A 55 6.07 10.49 7.50
C PRO A 55 6.28 9.76 6.17
N VAL A 56 6.11 8.43 6.15
CA VAL A 56 6.26 7.62 4.93
C VAL A 56 5.13 7.89 3.94
N LYS A 57 3.90 8.04 4.43
CA LYS A 57 2.73 8.38 3.60
C LYS A 57 2.89 9.76 2.98
N SER A 58 3.17 10.77 3.80
CA SER A 58 3.41 12.15 3.34
C SER A 58 4.52 12.19 2.29
N CYS A 59 5.65 11.52 2.54
CA CYS A 59 6.76 11.49 1.58
C CYS A 59 6.36 10.87 0.22
N CYS A 60 5.55 9.81 0.21
CA CYS A 60 5.09 9.21 -1.07
C CYS A 60 4.10 10.15 -1.78
N GLU A 61 3.15 10.72 -1.05
CA GLU A 61 2.09 11.55 -1.63
C GLU A 61 2.64 12.89 -2.16
N GLU A 62 3.58 13.51 -1.45
CA GLU A 62 4.31 14.70 -1.92
C GLU A 62 5.12 14.44 -3.19
N LYS A 63 5.64 13.23 -3.35
CA LYS A 63 6.40 12.81 -4.54
C LYS A 63 5.51 12.23 -5.65
N GLY A 64 4.21 12.12 -5.43
CA GLY A 64 3.28 11.48 -6.37
C GLY A 64 3.51 9.97 -6.56
N LEU A 65 4.13 9.30 -5.58
CA LEU A 65 4.42 7.86 -5.61
C LEU A 65 3.29 7.06 -4.96
N ALA A 66 2.91 5.94 -5.57
CA ALA A 66 1.90 5.05 -5.02
C ALA A 66 2.40 4.31 -3.78
N HIS A 67 3.68 3.94 -3.74
CA HIS A 67 4.34 3.34 -2.58
C HIS A 67 5.85 3.58 -2.64
N CYS A 68 6.53 3.36 -1.52
CA CYS A 68 7.99 3.58 -1.42
C CYS A 68 8.81 2.79 -2.42
N GLY A 69 8.30 1.68 -2.95
CA GLY A 69 9.00 0.86 -3.95
C GLY A 69 9.30 1.62 -5.24
N GLU A 70 8.49 2.62 -5.59
CA GLU A 70 8.69 3.48 -6.77
C GLU A 70 9.72 4.60 -6.53
N CYS A 71 10.20 4.77 -5.29
CA CYS A 71 11.16 5.82 -4.98
C CYS A 71 12.55 5.47 -5.55
N GLU A 72 13.20 6.43 -6.21
CA GLU A 72 14.55 6.25 -6.77
C GLU A 72 15.59 5.85 -5.72
N SER A 73 15.43 6.31 -4.48
CA SER A 73 16.32 5.98 -3.36
C SER A 73 15.89 4.71 -2.59
N PHE A 74 15.05 3.85 -3.17
CA PHE A 74 14.48 2.70 -2.47
C PHE A 74 15.50 1.55 -2.24
N PRO A 75 15.59 0.98 -1.01
CA PRO A 75 14.90 1.41 0.21
C PRO A 75 15.60 2.62 0.84
N CYS A 76 14.86 3.70 1.06
CA CYS A 76 15.43 4.93 1.62
C CYS A 76 15.58 4.84 3.15
N GLY A 77 16.33 5.78 3.74
CA GLY A 77 16.57 5.81 5.19
C GLY A 77 15.29 5.85 6.02
N LEU A 78 14.30 6.66 5.60
CA LEU A 78 13.01 6.76 6.28
C LEU A 78 12.26 5.43 6.30
N LEU A 79 12.21 4.70 5.18
CA LEU A 79 11.56 3.40 5.14
C LEU A 79 12.30 2.36 6.01
N ASN A 80 13.64 2.36 5.97
CA ASN A 80 14.44 1.46 6.81
C ASN A 80 14.21 1.70 8.30
N GLN A 81 14.14 2.96 8.75
CA GLN A 81 13.81 3.29 10.14
C GLN A 81 12.48 2.67 10.56
N PHE A 82 11.46 2.77 9.71
CA PHE A 82 10.15 2.18 9.98
C PHE A 82 10.17 0.64 9.95
N ALA A 83 10.94 0.03 9.05
CA ALA A 83 11.01 -1.42 8.90
C ALA A 83 11.79 -2.12 10.03
N TYR A 84 12.77 -1.42 10.61
CA TYR A 84 13.67 -1.95 11.64
C TYR A 84 13.57 -1.20 12.98
N ASP A 85 12.49 -0.45 13.21
CA ASP A 85 12.21 0.13 14.53
C ASP A 85 12.17 -0.98 15.58
N GLU A 86 12.79 -0.76 16.74
CA GLU A 86 12.96 -1.79 17.77
C GLU A 86 11.63 -2.31 18.34
N LYS A 87 10.56 -1.49 18.32
CA LYS A 87 9.27 -1.81 18.94
C LYS A 87 8.21 -2.16 17.91
N GLN A 88 8.22 -1.47 16.78
CA GLN A 88 7.15 -1.49 15.76
C GLN A 88 7.66 -1.85 14.36
N GLY A 89 8.93 -2.22 14.24
CA GLY A 89 9.52 -2.75 13.03
C GLY A 89 8.94 -4.11 12.68
N ASP A 90 9.03 -4.47 11.41
CA ASP A 90 8.60 -5.75 10.88
C ASP A 90 9.75 -6.58 10.33
N ASN A 91 10.98 -6.24 10.74
CA ASN A 91 12.23 -6.86 10.30
C ASN A 91 12.36 -6.87 8.76
N GLY A 92 11.98 -5.78 8.11
CA GLY A 92 12.12 -5.61 6.66
C GLY A 92 10.97 -6.14 5.81
N LYS A 93 9.93 -6.74 6.40
CA LYS A 93 8.79 -7.30 5.63
C LYS A 93 8.12 -6.27 4.71
N ARG A 94 7.91 -5.04 5.18
CA ARG A 94 7.34 -3.96 4.34
C ARG A 94 8.23 -3.58 3.15
N ILE A 95 9.55 -3.69 3.29
CA ILE A 95 10.49 -3.46 2.18
C ILE A 95 10.34 -4.57 1.13
N VAL A 96 10.25 -5.83 1.56
CA VAL A 96 10.00 -6.95 0.65
C VAL A 96 8.67 -6.77 -0.08
N GLN A 97 7.61 -6.34 0.61
CA GLN A 97 6.32 -6.08 -0.01
C GLN A 97 6.38 -4.94 -1.04
N CYS A 98 7.10 -3.85 -0.76
CA CYS A 98 7.32 -2.78 -1.73
C CYS A 98 8.03 -3.25 -2.99
N ARG A 99 8.96 -4.23 -2.90
CA ARG A 99 9.59 -4.84 -4.09
C ARG A 99 8.56 -5.59 -4.93
N LYS A 100 7.70 -6.37 -4.29
CA LYS A 100 6.63 -7.10 -4.97
C LYS A 100 5.66 -6.17 -5.71
N TRP A 101 5.25 -5.07 -5.07
CA TRP A 101 4.37 -4.08 -5.71
C TRP A 101 5.03 -3.36 -6.88
N ARG A 102 6.35 -3.09 -6.80
CA ARG A 102 7.10 -2.45 -7.90
C ARG A 102 7.19 -3.34 -9.15
N GLU A 103 7.14 -4.65 -8.95
CA GLU A 103 7.28 -5.66 -10.00
C GLU A 103 5.93 -6.14 -10.56
N ALA A 104 4.80 -5.68 -9.98
CA ALA A 104 3.44 -6.05 -10.35
C ALA A 104 2.85 -5.09 -11.38
#